data_AF-A0A925H816-F1
#
_entry.id   AF-A0A925H816-F1
#
_cell.length_a   1.000
_cell.length_b   1.000
_cell.length_c   1.000
_cell.angle_alpha   90.00
_cell.angle_beta   90.00
_cell.angle_gamma   90.00
#
_symmetry.space_group_name_H-M   'P 1'
#
loop_
_entity.id
_entity.type
_entity.pdbx_description
1 polymer ?
#
loop_
_entity_poly.entity_id
_entity_poly.type
_entity_poly.pdbx_seq_one_letter_code
_entity_poly.pdbx_strand_id
1 'polypeptide(L)' 'MKQSKFSEEQIISILREAVKGEQTITAICRAHSISENTFYKWRQKYGGLEVADAKRLR' A
#
# COMPACT_ATOMS: atom_id res chain seq x y z
N MET A 1 10.16 7.54 -14.95
CA MET A 1 9.45 6.29 -14.62
C MET A 1 8.19 6.26 -15.47
N LYS A 2 7.94 5.23 -16.28
CA LYS A 2 6.67 5.09 -17.01
C LYS A 2 5.52 5.28 -16.01
N GLN A 3 4.55 6.13 -16.36
CA GLN A 3 3.37 6.45 -15.56
C GLN A 3 2.87 5.17 -14.88
N SER A 4 2.99 5.10 -13.55
CA SER A 4 2.41 3.97 -12.83
C SER A 4 0.91 4.06 -13.06
N LYS A 5 0.29 2.94 -13.48
CA LYS A 5 -1.16 2.86 -13.69
C LYS A 5 -1.97 3.13 -12.42
N PHE A 6 -1.30 3.16 -11.27
CA PHE A 6 -1.87 3.38 -9.96
C PHE A 6 -1.57 4.80 -9.50
N SER A 7 -2.63 5.53 -9.14
CA SER A 7 -2.53 6.82 -8.47
C SER A 7 -1.99 6.64 -7.04
N GLU A 8 -1.41 7.69 -6.47
CA GLU A 8 -0.88 7.66 -5.10
C GLU A 8 -1.97 7.30 -4.07
N GLU A 9 -3.19 7.78 -4.28
CA GLU A 9 -4.37 7.44 -3.46
C GLU A 9 -4.71 5.95 -3.51
N GLN A 10 -4.59 5.30 -4.68
CA GLN A 10 -4.80 3.87 -4.81
C GLN A 10 -3.71 3.08 -4.08
N ILE A 11 -2.46 3.52 -4.21
CA ILE A 11 -1.32 2.90 -3.51
C ILE A 11 -1.52 2.96 -2.00
N ILE A 12 -1.90 4.14 -1.47
CA ILE A 12 -2.15 4.33 -0.03
C ILE A 12 -3.33 3.47 0.44
N SER A 13 -4.41 3.36 -0.34
CA SER A 13 -5.55 2.51 0.00
C SER A 13 -5.18 1.02 0.09
N ILE A 14 -4.38 0.54 -0.86
CA ILE A 14 -3.87 -0.84 -0.89
C ILE A 14 -2.97 -1.13 0.33
N LEU A 15 -2.10 -0.19 0.69
CA LEU A 15 -1.24 -0.33 1.87
C LEU A 15 -2.06 -0.34 3.18
N ARG A 16 -3.08 0.54 3.29
CA ARG A 16 -4.02 0.57 4.43
C ARG A 16 -4.78 -0.73 4.61
N GLU A 17 -5.22 -1.34 3.51
CA GLU A 17 -5.92 -2.63 3.54
C GLU A 17 -5.03 -3.75 4.11
N ALA A 18 -3.73 -3.70 3.81
CA ALA A 18 -2.75 -4.62 4.40
C ALA A 18 -2.47 -4.34 5.88
N VAL A 19 -2.52 -3.07 6.32
CA VAL A 19 -2.33 -2.70 7.74
C VAL A 19 -3.53 -3.10 8.59
N LYS A 20 -4.75 -3.05 8.05
CA LYS A 20 -5.95 -3.53 8.74
C LYS A 20 -5.90 -5.02 9.09
N GLY A 21 -5.08 -5.80 8.38
CA GLY A 21 -4.89 -7.23 8.66
C GLY A 21 -6.08 -8.11 8.26
N GLU A 22 -7.05 -7.58 7.52
CA GLU A 22 -8.22 -8.33 7.03
C GLU A 22 -7.83 -9.34 5.94
N GLN A 23 -6.75 -9.08 5.21
CA GLN A 23 -6.26 -9.92 4.11
C GLN A 23 -4.73 -10.04 4.15
N THR A 24 -4.21 -11.17 3.67
CA THR A 24 -2.76 -11.35 3.51
C THR A 24 -2.22 -10.48 2.38
N ILE A 25 -0.96 -10.07 2.46
CA ILE A 25 -0.29 -9.29 1.41
C ILE A 25 -0.43 -9.97 0.04
N THR A 26 -0.31 -11.30 0.00
CA THR A 26 -0.46 -12.09 -1.24
C THR A 26 -1.89 -12.05 -1.80
N ALA A 27 -2.91 -12.03 -0.95
CA ALA A 27 -4.30 -11.90 -1.38
C ALA A 27 -4.59 -10.51 -1.96
N ILE A 28 -4.15 -9.45 -1.27
CA ILE A 28 -4.25 -8.06 -1.72
C ILE A 28 -3.51 -7.89 -3.05
N CYS A 29 -2.33 -8.48 -3.14
CA CYS A 29 -1.50 -8.46 -4.33
C CYS A 29 -2.22 -9.08 -5.55
N ARG A 30 -2.91 -10.20 -5.34
CA ARG A 30 -3.75 -10.85 -6.37
C ARG A 30 -4.99 -10.02 -6.72
N ALA A 31 -5.68 -9.48 -5.71
CA ALA A 31 -6.88 -8.67 -5.90
C ALA A 31 -6.61 -7.42 -6.75
N HIS A 32 -5.47 -6.77 -6.52
CA HIS A 32 -5.06 -5.56 -7.24
C HIS A 32 -4.18 -5.83 -8.47
N SER A 33 -3.95 -7.11 -8.83
CA SER A 33 -3.08 -7.50 -9.94
C SER A 33 -1.68 -6.84 -9.88
N ILE A 34 -1.14 -6.73 -8.68
CA ILE A 34 0.22 -6.25 -8.43
C ILE A 34 1.12 -7.43 -8.08
N SER A 35 2.41 -7.17 -7.90
CA SER A 35 3.38 -8.15 -7.38
C SER A 35 3.80 -7.76 -5.98
N GLU A 36 4.16 -8.73 -5.13
CA GLU A 36 4.53 -8.47 -3.74
C GLU A 36 5.74 -7.53 -3.67
N ASN A 37 6.66 -7.65 -4.64
CA ASN A 37 7.79 -6.75 -4.79
C ASN A 37 7.36 -5.28 -5.02
N THR A 38 6.29 -5.04 -5.78
CA THR A 38 5.71 -3.71 -5.99
C THR A 38 5.09 -3.19 -4.71
N PHE A 39 4.36 -4.04 -3.99
CA PHE A 39 3.78 -3.71 -2.69
C PHE A 39 4.85 -3.29 -1.68
N TYR A 40 5.95 -4.04 -1.54
CA TYR A 40 7.03 -3.67 -0.63
C TYR A 40 7.77 -2.39 -1.06
N LYS A 41 7.95 -2.14 -2.36
CA LYS A 41 8.48 -0.86 -2.86
C LYS A 41 7.56 0.31 -2.49
N TRP A 42 6.25 0.13 -2.62
CA TRP A 42 5.27 1.12 -2.19
C TRP A 42 5.30 1.30 -0.68
N ARG A 43 5.41 0.23 0.11
CA ARG A 43 5.54 0.31 1.57
C ARG A 43 6.79 1.07 2.00
N GLN A 44 7.92 0.94 1.30
CA GLN A 44 9.12 1.72 1.60
C GLN A 44 8.94 3.20 1.25
N LYS A 45 8.26 3.52 0.14
CA LYS A 45 8.08 4.90 -0.33
C LYS A 45 6.94 5.64 0.38
N TYR A 46 5.84 4.94 0.66
CA TYR A 46 4.58 5.49 1.16
C TYR A 46 4.22 4.97 2.57
N GLY A 47 4.85 3.91 3.06
CA GLY A 47 4.57 3.41 4.42
C GLY A 47 4.98 4.38 5.53
N GLY A 48 5.92 5.30 5.26
CA GLY A 48 6.21 6.42 6.17
C GLY A 48 5.08 7.44 6.25
N LEU A 49 4.28 7.59 5.18
CA LEU A 49 3.09 8.45 5.18
C LEU A 49 1.97 7.83 6.02
N GLU A 50 1.78 6.50 5.98
CA GLU A 50 0.84 5.82 6.87
C GLU A 50 1.22 5.93 8.35
N VAL A 51 2.51 5.78 8.70
CA VAL A 51 2.95 5.93 10.09
C VAL A 51 2.73 7.36 10.60
N ALA A 52 2.94 8.37 9.74
CA ALA A 52 2.66 9.76 10.08
C ALA A 52 1.16 10.04 10.25
N ASP A 53 0.30 9.51 9.37
CA ASP A 53 -1.17 9.64 9.44
C ASP A 53 -1.74 8.89 10.65
N ALA A 54 -1.27 7.67 10.92
CA ALA A 54 -1.67 6.86 12.08
C ALA A 54 -1.24 7.50 13.41
N LYS A 55 -0.12 8.23 13.44
CA LYS A 55 0.34 8.96 14.62
C LYS A 55 -0.45 10.26 14.87
N ARG A 56 -1.18 10.78 13.88
CA ARG A 56 -2.02 11.98 13.99
C ARG A 56 -3.43 11.72 14.52
N LEU A 57 -3.78 10.45 14.75
CA LEU A 57 -5.04 10.02 15.39
C LEU A 57 -4.90 9.85 16.92
N ARG A 58 -3.98 10.57 17.56
CA ARG A 58 -3.78 10.54 19.02
C ARG A 58 -4.03 11.89 19.65
#